data_AF-A0A6P6GLV8-F1
#
_entry.id   AF-A0A6P6GLV8-F1
#
_cell.length_a   1.000
_cell.length_b   1.000
_cell.length_c   1.000
_cell.angle_alpha   90.00
_cell.angle_beta   90.00
_cell.angle_gamma   90.00
#
_symmetry.space_group_name_H-M   'P 1'
#
loop_
_entity.id
_entity.type
_entity.pdbx_description
1 polymer ?
#
loop_
_entity_poly.entity_id
_entity_poly.type
_entity_poly.pdbx_seq_one_letter_code
_entity_poly.pdbx_strand_id
1 'polypeptide(L)'
;MSEITQNVRVCRAAFSDMCNLRILKVYCDNIGGYMFKLSLPNGGYGFKLSIPNGLDSYLSDKLRYLWWDLYPLKSLPSKFNPENLVELALRGSHVENLWNYKVQSLPMLRRIDLSHSKFLTQLPDLSRSPNLERINLEGCTSLVEVLSSIQNLDKLAYLNLNGCSEHKNLKDTPRSTGCLDFILHCIENLLINICQLSLTSQAHISQKFPVNLTRLLLRETAIEEVDPSIGYLSGLVELDMSYCTRLKSLPTSICNLKSLEMLSLHSCSKLEKLPPLPSALLHMNLCHCESLKSLSELPSLCFSLCA
;
A
#
# COMPACT_ATOMS: atom_id res chain seq x y z
N MET A 1 29.47 0.84 -2.79
CA MET A 1 28.48 1.90 -2.51
C MET A 1 29.18 2.95 -1.70
N SER A 2 29.08 4.22 -2.08
CA SER A 2 29.65 5.32 -1.29
C SER A 2 28.62 5.73 -0.23
N GLU A 3 29.00 5.62 1.04
CA GLU A 3 28.20 6.12 2.15
C GLU A 3 28.14 7.64 2.09
N ILE A 4 26.93 8.21 2.12
CA ILE A 4 26.75 9.67 2.17
C ILE A 4 26.95 10.08 3.63
N THR A 5 28.12 10.59 3.99
CA THR A 5 28.47 10.98 5.36
C THR A 5 28.36 12.49 5.64
N GLN A 6 27.85 13.25 4.67
CA GLN A 6 27.67 14.71 4.78
C GLN A 6 26.42 15.16 4.02
N ASN A 7 25.93 16.38 4.31
CA ASN A 7 24.84 16.98 3.53
C ASN A 7 25.29 17.17 2.08
N VAL A 8 24.61 16.51 1.14
CA VAL A 8 24.91 16.61 -0.29
C VAL A 8 23.91 17.54 -0.95
N ARG A 9 24.42 18.62 -1.56
CA ARG A 9 23.63 19.42 -2.49
C ARG A 9 23.80 18.86 -3.89
N VAL A 10 22.70 18.40 -4.48
CA VAL A 10 22.69 17.90 -5.85
C VAL A 10 22.27 19.04 -6.77
N CYS A 11 23.09 19.31 -7.78
CA CYS A 11 22.78 20.32 -8.81
C CYS A 11 21.58 19.86 -9.65
N ARG A 12 20.76 20.81 -10.12
CA ARG A 12 19.60 20.55 -10.98
C ARG A 12 19.93 19.78 -12.28
N ALA A 13 21.19 19.87 -12.73
CA ALA A 13 21.72 19.19 -13.92
C ALA A 13 22.57 17.95 -13.60
N ALA A 14 22.58 17.46 -12.36
CA ALA A 14 23.50 16.39 -11.93
C ALA A 14 23.41 15.09 -12.75
N PHE A 15 22.25 14.84 -13.39
CA PHE A 15 22.02 13.65 -14.20
C PHE A 15 21.86 13.95 -15.70
N SER A 16 22.05 15.20 -16.15
CA SER A 16 21.75 15.61 -17.53
C SER A 16 22.55 14.84 -18.58
N ASP A 17 23.82 14.54 -18.28
CA ASP A 17 24.72 13.86 -19.21
C ASP A 17 24.66 12.33 -19.07
N MET A 18 23.90 11.83 -18.09
CA MET A 18 23.71 10.40 -17.83
C MET A 18 22.62 9.79 -18.71
N CYS A 19 22.65 10.07 -20.01
CA CYS A 19 21.59 9.73 -20.98
C CYS A 19 21.33 8.22 -21.16
N ASN A 20 22.28 7.36 -20.74
CA ASN A 20 22.16 5.90 -20.80
C ASN A 20 21.89 5.24 -19.44
N LEU A 21 21.59 6.03 -18.41
CA LEU A 21 21.39 5.52 -17.05
C LEU A 21 20.20 4.56 -16.98
N ARG A 22 20.46 3.33 -16.55
CA ARG A 22 19.43 2.29 -16.35
C ARG A 22 19.06 2.07 -14.89
N ILE A 23 19.96 2.44 -13.99
CA ILE A 23 19.81 2.24 -12.55
C ILE A 23 20.24 3.53 -11.86
N LEU A 24 19.36 4.13 -11.09
CA LEU A 24 19.67 5.22 -10.18
C LEU A 24 19.26 4.77 -8.78
N LYS A 25 20.24 4.72 -7.89
CA LYS A 25 20.07 4.28 -6.51
C LYS A 25 20.69 5.31 -5.59
N VAL A 26 19.84 5.95 -4.79
CA VAL A 26 20.22 6.89 -3.75
C VAL A 26 19.60 6.37 -2.46
N TYR A 27 20.44 5.80 -1.61
CA TYR A 27 20.03 5.21 -0.34
C TYR A 27 20.31 6.16 0.81
N CYS A 28 19.51 6.05 1.86
CA CYS A 28 19.86 6.59 3.16
C CYS A 28 20.11 5.42 4.11
N ASP A 29 21.39 5.17 4.43
CA ASP A 29 21.80 4.14 5.38
C ASP A 29 21.46 4.61 6.80
N ASN A 30 20.20 4.43 7.19
CA ASN A 30 19.68 4.39 8.58
C ASN A 30 18.15 4.34 8.65
N ILE A 31 17.47 4.01 7.55
CA ILE A 31 16.02 3.86 7.52
C ILE A 31 15.62 2.49 8.11
N GLY A 32 15.81 2.32 9.42
CA GLY A 32 15.06 1.31 10.17
C GLY A 32 13.60 1.75 10.27
N GLY A 33 12.65 0.80 10.24
CA GLY A 33 11.20 1.07 10.25
C GLY A 33 10.69 2.00 11.38
N TYR A 34 11.48 2.20 12.43
CA TYR A 34 11.18 3.13 13.52
C TYR A 34 11.46 4.61 13.18
N MET A 35 12.29 4.91 12.19
CA MET A 35 12.76 6.28 11.93
C MET A 35 11.81 7.10 11.06
N PHE A 36 10.97 6.45 10.25
CA PHE A 36 9.88 7.14 9.55
C PHE A 36 8.78 7.66 10.49
N LYS A 37 8.69 7.14 11.73
CA LYS A 37 7.82 7.73 12.77
C LYS A 37 8.37 9.05 13.33
N LEU A 38 9.64 9.41 13.06
CA LEU A 38 10.36 10.53 13.71
C LEU A 38 10.75 11.70 12.80
N SER A 39 10.26 11.78 11.55
CA SER A 39 10.42 12.99 10.73
C SER A 39 9.58 14.15 11.31
N LEU A 40 10.08 14.71 12.42
CA LEU A 40 9.65 15.97 13.00
C LEU A 40 10.18 17.13 12.15
N PRO A 41 9.48 18.27 12.12
CA PRO A 41 9.90 19.45 11.36
C PRO A 41 11.30 19.97 11.75
N ASN A 42 11.77 19.68 12.97
CA ASN A 42 13.04 20.17 13.51
C ASN A 42 13.72 19.13 14.43
N GLY A 43 14.71 18.37 13.93
CA GLY A 43 15.59 17.49 14.73
C GLY A 43 15.74 16.11 14.07
N GLY A 44 16.80 15.86 13.29
CA GLY A 44 18.13 15.47 13.80
C GLY A 44 18.04 13.97 14.15
N TYR A 45 18.38 13.03 13.29
CA TYR A 45 19.66 12.79 12.63
C TYR A 45 19.41 12.24 11.21
N GLY A 46 20.17 12.67 10.21
CA GLY A 46 20.05 12.15 8.85
C GLY A 46 20.69 13.10 7.86
N PHE A 47 21.53 12.57 6.96
CA PHE A 47 22.19 13.37 5.94
C PHE A 47 21.14 14.00 5.02
N LYS A 48 21.18 15.34 4.88
CA LYS A 48 20.23 16.07 4.05
C LYS A 48 20.73 16.10 2.62
N LEU A 49 20.24 15.18 1.80
CA LEU A 49 20.35 15.30 0.36
C LEU A 49 19.31 16.33 -0.11
N SER A 50 19.78 17.49 -0.58
CA SER A 50 18.90 18.58 -1.01
C SER A 50 19.09 18.90 -2.48
N ILE A 51 17.96 19.12 -3.16
CA ILE A 51 17.88 19.55 -4.55
C ILE A 51 17.14 20.89 -4.56
N PRO A 52 17.75 21.98 -4.07
CA PRO A 52 17.05 23.23 -3.74
C PRO A 52 16.37 23.89 -4.94
N ASN A 53 16.87 23.64 -6.16
CA ASN A 53 16.33 24.20 -7.40
C ASN A 53 15.53 23.18 -8.21
N GLY A 54 15.18 22.03 -7.64
CA GLY A 54 14.58 20.92 -8.38
C GLY A 54 15.54 20.22 -9.35
N LEU A 55 15.02 19.25 -10.10
CA LEU A 55 15.71 18.60 -11.20
C LEU A 55 15.16 19.15 -12.51
N ASP A 56 16.01 19.84 -13.26
CA ASP A 56 15.56 20.67 -14.38
C ASP A 56 15.29 19.91 -15.69
N SER A 57 16.02 18.82 -15.91
CA SER A 57 15.90 17.81 -17.01
C SER A 57 17.27 17.13 -17.18
N TYR A 58 17.47 15.85 -17.46
CA TYR A 58 16.65 14.66 -17.72
C TYR A 58 17.01 13.60 -16.68
N LEU A 59 16.02 12.90 -16.11
CA LEU A 59 16.28 11.51 -15.76
C LEU A 59 16.25 10.73 -17.08
N SER A 60 17.20 9.81 -17.27
CA SER A 60 17.27 9.04 -18.52
C SER A 60 15.99 8.26 -18.74
N ASP A 61 15.37 8.37 -19.92
CA ASP A 61 14.20 7.57 -20.28
C ASP A 61 14.55 6.08 -20.44
N LYS A 62 15.84 5.70 -20.39
CA LYS A 62 16.32 4.31 -20.35
C LYS A 62 16.33 3.74 -18.92
N LEU A 63 15.94 4.54 -17.92
CA LEU A 63 15.92 4.13 -16.53
C LEU A 63 14.94 2.97 -16.34
N ARG A 64 15.42 1.91 -15.69
CA ARG A 64 14.66 0.72 -15.34
C ARG A 64 14.42 0.59 -13.85
N TYR A 65 15.38 1.05 -13.04
CA TYR A 65 15.30 0.97 -11.59
C TYR A 65 15.61 2.33 -11.01
N LEU A 66 14.60 2.94 -10.38
CA LEU A 66 14.72 4.21 -9.69
C LEU A 66 14.47 3.98 -8.21
N TRP A 67 15.53 3.96 -7.42
CA TRP A 67 15.45 3.93 -5.96
C TRP A 67 16.03 5.22 -5.40
N TRP A 68 15.20 5.98 -4.69
CA TRP A 68 15.60 7.25 -4.13
C TRP A 68 14.91 7.48 -2.80
N ASP A 69 15.58 7.10 -1.73
CA ASP A 69 15.07 7.31 -0.38
C ASP A 69 15.05 8.81 -0.06
N LEU A 70 14.02 9.22 0.68
CA LEU A 70 13.81 10.61 1.09
C LEU A 70 13.79 11.57 -0.11
N TYR A 71 13.27 11.09 -1.27
CA TYR A 71 13.21 11.88 -2.49
C TYR A 71 12.57 13.25 -2.20
N PRO A 72 13.30 14.36 -2.46
CA PRO A 72 12.95 15.66 -1.87
C PRO A 72 11.95 16.47 -2.70
N LEU A 73 11.60 16.03 -3.90
CA LEU A 73 10.69 16.77 -4.78
C LEU A 73 9.25 16.26 -4.64
N LYS A 74 8.30 17.17 -4.85
CA LYS A 74 6.86 16.89 -4.79
C LYS A 74 6.36 15.95 -5.90
N SER A 75 7.12 15.80 -6.98
CA SER A 75 6.82 14.95 -8.13
C SER A 75 8.10 14.57 -8.88
N LEU A 76 8.03 13.56 -9.74
CA LEU A 76 9.10 13.26 -10.69
C LEU A 76 9.25 14.39 -11.73
N PRO A 77 10.43 14.57 -12.34
CA PRO A 77 10.64 15.62 -13.34
C PRO A 77 9.63 15.52 -14.48
N SER A 78 9.03 16.64 -14.87
CA SER A 78 7.92 16.66 -15.85
C SER A 78 8.26 16.13 -17.25
N LYS A 79 9.55 16.15 -17.62
CA LYS A 79 10.05 15.64 -18.90
C LYS A 79 10.51 14.17 -18.87
N PHE A 80 10.54 13.54 -17.70
CA PHE A 80 10.99 12.15 -17.57
C PHE A 80 9.91 11.20 -18.13
N ASN A 81 10.29 10.30 -19.03
CA ASN A 81 9.42 9.23 -19.51
C ASN A 81 9.65 7.92 -18.71
N PRO A 82 8.70 7.50 -17.86
CA PRO A 82 8.81 6.30 -17.02
C PRO A 82 8.50 4.97 -17.74
N GLU A 83 8.22 4.93 -19.05
CA GLU A 83 7.79 3.71 -19.77
C GLU A 83 8.72 2.49 -19.60
N ASN A 84 10.03 2.72 -19.43
CA ASN A 84 11.03 1.67 -19.24
C ASN A 84 11.22 1.25 -17.78
N LEU A 85 10.57 1.92 -16.82
CA LEU A 85 10.70 1.60 -15.41
C LEU A 85 10.14 0.21 -15.14
N VAL A 86 10.96 -0.61 -14.49
CA VAL A 86 10.62 -1.91 -13.91
C VAL A 86 10.27 -1.75 -12.44
N GLU A 87 11.00 -0.89 -11.74
CA GLU A 87 10.80 -0.66 -10.32
C GLU A 87 11.03 0.81 -9.95
N LEU A 88 10.10 1.34 -9.16
CA LEU A 88 10.13 2.68 -8.60
C LEU A 88 10.03 2.58 -7.08
N ALA A 89 11.08 3.00 -6.36
CA ALA A 89 11.06 3.12 -4.90
C ALA A 89 11.43 4.55 -4.48
N LEU A 90 10.48 5.25 -3.88
CA LEU A 90 10.63 6.62 -3.36
C LEU A 90 10.23 6.64 -1.88
N ARG A 91 10.92 5.85 -1.06
CA ARG A 91 10.57 5.64 0.35
C ARG A 91 10.79 6.91 1.17
N GLY A 92 9.84 7.27 2.03
CA GLY A 92 9.88 8.49 2.83
C GLY A 92 9.92 9.78 2.01
N SER A 93 9.45 9.74 0.77
CA SER A 93 9.56 10.88 -0.13
C SER A 93 8.62 12.01 0.25
N HIS A 94 8.92 13.20 -0.28
CA HIS A 94 8.04 14.36 -0.25
C HIS A 94 7.08 14.39 -1.44
N VAL A 95 6.92 13.27 -2.14
CA VAL A 95 6.03 13.19 -3.30
C VAL A 95 4.59 13.39 -2.83
N GLU A 96 3.95 14.37 -3.44
CA GLU A 96 2.51 14.62 -3.32
C GLU A 96 1.77 13.94 -4.48
N ASN A 97 2.35 14.01 -5.69
CA ASN A 97 1.88 13.34 -6.90
C ASN A 97 3.07 12.74 -7.66
N LEU A 98 3.00 11.46 -8.04
CA LEU A 98 4.12 10.78 -8.71
C LEU A 98 4.52 11.45 -10.03
N TRP A 99 3.53 11.78 -10.87
CA TRP A 99 3.70 12.47 -12.14
C TRP A 99 2.56 13.46 -12.37
N ASN A 100 2.87 14.62 -12.94
CA ASN A 100 1.92 15.73 -13.13
C ASN A 100 1.28 15.76 -14.52
N TYR A 101 1.35 14.65 -15.26
CA TYR A 101 0.82 14.52 -16.62
C TYR A 101 0.16 13.15 -16.80
N LYS A 102 -0.68 13.01 -17.83
CA LYS A 102 -1.36 11.75 -18.12
C LYS A 102 -0.35 10.75 -18.68
N VAL A 103 0.20 9.90 -17.81
CA VAL A 103 1.01 8.74 -18.22
C VAL A 103 0.13 7.79 -19.02
N GLN A 104 0.58 7.43 -20.22
CA GLN A 104 -0.23 6.64 -21.14
C GLN A 104 -0.15 5.13 -20.86
N SER A 105 1.00 4.58 -20.48
CA SER A 105 1.16 3.17 -20.08
C SER A 105 2.53 2.94 -19.43
N LEU A 106 2.62 1.99 -18.51
CA LEU A 106 3.88 1.56 -17.87
C LEU A 106 4.05 0.05 -18.06
N PRO A 107 4.37 -0.40 -19.29
CA PRO A 107 4.33 -1.83 -19.63
C PRO A 107 5.41 -2.64 -18.92
N MET A 108 6.51 -2.01 -18.51
CA MET A 108 7.62 -2.70 -17.85
C MET A 108 7.50 -2.72 -16.33
N LEU A 109 6.61 -1.89 -15.75
CA LEU A 109 6.56 -1.65 -14.32
C LEU A 109 6.00 -2.85 -13.58
N ARG A 110 6.77 -3.34 -12.61
CA ARG A 110 6.45 -4.52 -11.79
C ARG A 110 6.31 -4.19 -10.32
N ARG A 111 6.97 -3.14 -9.83
CA ARG A 111 6.99 -2.80 -8.40
C ARG A 111 6.98 -1.30 -8.16
N ILE A 112 6.15 -0.89 -7.21
CA ILE A 112 6.13 0.46 -6.65
C ILE A 112 6.33 0.34 -5.13
N ASP A 113 7.27 1.10 -4.58
CA ASP A 113 7.45 1.28 -3.14
C ASP A 113 7.47 2.78 -2.82
N LEU A 114 6.39 3.27 -2.21
CA LEU A 114 6.25 4.65 -1.74
C LEU A 114 6.13 4.69 -0.21
N SER A 115 6.52 3.62 0.47
CA SER A 115 6.39 3.51 1.92
C SER A 115 6.86 4.78 2.63
N HIS A 116 6.08 5.22 3.61
CA HIS A 116 6.29 6.38 4.46
C HIS A 116 6.31 7.73 3.74
N SER A 117 5.79 7.79 2.52
CA SER A 117 5.55 9.05 1.81
C SER A 117 4.34 9.76 2.41
N LYS A 118 4.54 10.43 3.55
CA LYS A 118 3.48 11.08 4.34
C LYS A 118 2.75 12.20 3.59
N PHE A 119 3.32 12.73 2.52
CA PHE A 119 2.70 13.78 1.70
C PHE A 119 1.91 13.23 0.51
N LEU A 120 1.97 11.92 0.25
CA LEU A 120 1.26 11.29 -0.84
C LEU A 120 -0.23 11.23 -0.50
N THR A 121 -1.04 11.99 -1.25
CA THR A 121 -2.49 12.06 -1.02
C THR A 121 -3.28 11.12 -1.92
N GLN A 122 -2.74 10.79 -3.09
CA GLN A 122 -3.37 9.91 -4.07
C GLN A 122 -2.31 9.16 -4.88
N LEU A 123 -2.65 7.96 -5.33
CA LEU A 123 -1.88 7.28 -6.37
C LEU A 123 -2.28 7.79 -7.76
N PRO A 124 -1.34 7.87 -8.71
CA PRO A 124 -1.70 8.10 -10.12
C PRO A 124 -2.49 6.92 -10.67
N ASP A 125 -3.23 7.12 -11.76
CA ASP A 125 -3.87 6.00 -12.49
C ASP A 125 -2.81 5.00 -12.98
N LEU A 126 -2.85 3.78 -12.43
CA LEU A 126 -1.95 2.67 -12.79
C LEU A 126 -2.65 1.61 -13.65
N SER A 127 -3.90 1.85 -14.08
CA SER A 127 -4.72 0.88 -14.86
C SER A 127 -4.04 0.38 -16.13
N ARG A 128 -3.09 1.15 -16.67
CA ARG A 128 -2.30 0.83 -17.87
C ARG A 128 -0.90 0.30 -17.56
N SER A 129 -0.74 -0.31 -16.39
CA SER A 129 0.49 -0.97 -15.92
C SER A 129 0.26 -2.48 -15.78
N PRO A 130 0.08 -3.23 -16.88
CA PRO A 130 -0.43 -4.61 -16.86
C PRO A 130 0.49 -5.63 -16.17
N ASN A 131 1.75 -5.25 -15.91
CA ASN A 131 2.75 -6.10 -15.30
C ASN A 131 3.03 -5.78 -13.83
N LEU A 132 2.27 -4.87 -13.21
CA LEU A 132 2.49 -4.46 -11.83
C LEU A 132 2.13 -5.61 -10.87
N GLU A 133 3.10 -6.06 -10.08
CA GLU A 133 3.00 -7.22 -9.20
C GLU A 133 2.96 -6.84 -7.72
N ARG A 134 3.60 -5.73 -7.33
CA ARG A 134 3.73 -5.33 -5.93
C ARG A 134 3.58 -3.83 -5.76
N ILE A 135 2.79 -3.45 -4.77
CA ILE A 135 2.63 -2.07 -4.32
C ILE A 135 2.85 -2.03 -2.81
N ASN A 136 3.82 -1.21 -2.37
CA ASN A 136 4.06 -0.92 -0.96
C ASN A 136 3.76 0.55 -0.67
N LEU A 137 2.78 0.80 0.20
CA LEU A 137 2.36 2.13 0.66
C LEU A 137 2.40 2.24 2.19
N GLU A 138 3.09 1.33 2.86
CA GLU A 138 3.18 1.32 4.33
C GLU A 138 3.49 2.70 4.90
N GLY A 139 2.72 3.19 5.87
CA GLY A 139 2.96 4.46 6.55
C GLY A 139 2.65 5.71 5.72
N CYS A 140 1.96 5.58 4.58
CA CYS A 140 1.41 6.72 3.84
C CYS A 140 0.16 7.28 4.53
N THR A 141 0.35 8.07 5.59
CA THR A 141 -0.73 8.50 6.50
C THR A 141 -1.70 9.53 5.94
N SER A 142 -1.36 10.22 4.85
CA SER A 142 -2.22 11.24 4.21
C SER A 142 -2.92 10.74 2.95
N LEU A 143 -2.81 9.44 2.66
CA LEU A 143 -3.39 8.83 1.48
C LEU A 143 -4.92 8.75 1.61
N VAL A 144 -5.63 9.41 0.69
CA VAL A 144 -7.09 9.56 0.70
C VAL A 144 -7.78 8.63 -0.28
N GLU A 145 -7.10 8.20 -1.36
CA GLU A 145 -7.63 7.25 -2.35
C GLU A 145 -6.50 6.40 -2.97
N VAL A 146 -6.73 5.09 -3.12
CA VAL A 146 -5.80 4.13 -3.76
C VAL A 146 -6.44 3.38 -4.93
N LEU A 147 -7.78 3.34 -5.00
CA LEU A 147 -8.44 2.32 -5.82
C LEU A 147 -8.71 2.66 -7.28
N SER A 148 -8.97 3.90 -7.68
CA SER A 148 -9.07 4.22 -9.12
C SER A 148 -7.83 3.75 -9.90
N SER A 149 -6.68 3.70 -9.24
CA SER A 149 -5.41 3.29 -9.79
C SER A 149 -5.21 1.78 -9.97
N ILE A 150 -5.81 0.91 -9.14
CA ILE A 150 -5.42 -0.51 -9.07
C ILE A 150 -6.45 -1.50 -9.64
N GLN A 151 -7.60 -1.01 -10.12
CA GLN A 151 -8.74 -1.82 -10.57
C GLN A 151 -8.42 -2.84 -11.67
N ASN A 152 -7.44 -2.58 -12.53
CA ASN A 152 -7.12 -3.40 -13.71
C ASN A 152 -5.74 -4.07 -13.63
N LEU A 153 -5.19 -4.25 -12.42
CA LEU A 153 -3.83 -4.78 -12.24
C LEU A 153 -3.81 -6.30 -12.11
N ASP A 154 -4.20 -7.03 -13.15
CA ASP A 154 -4.37 -8.50 -13.13
C ASP A 154 -3.21 -9.29 -12.49
N LYS A 155 -1.96 -8.78 -12.51
CA LYS A 155 -0.78 -9.44 -11.94
C LYS A 155 -0.43 -9.01 -10.51
N LEU A 156 -1.19 -8.10 -9.90
CA LEU A 156 -0.93 -7.60 -8.56
C LEU A 156 -1.11 -8.72 -7.55
N ALA A 157 -0.01 -9.11 -6.91
CA ALA A 157 0.05 -10.22 -5.97
C ALA A 157 0.27 -9.77 -4.52
N TYR A 158 0.79 -8.56 -4.32
CA TYR A 158 1.14 -8.01 -3.00
C TYR A 158 0.71 -6.55 -2.88
N LEU A 159 -0.03 -6.26 -1.82
CA LEU A 159 -0.42 -4.90 -1.43
C LEU A 159 -0.17 -4.70 0.07
N ASN A 160 0.65 -3.70 0.41
CA ASN A 160 0.92 -3.30 1.79
C ASN A 160 0.38 -1.89 2.04
N LEU A 161 -0.57 -1.79 2.98
CA LEU A 161 -1.20 -0.57 3.46
C LEU A 161 -1.04 -0.42 4.99
N ASN A 162 -0.05 -1.10 5.58
CA ASN A 162 0.22 -1.02 7.02
C ASN A 162 0.40 0.43 7.46
N GLY A 163 -0.20 0.83 8.58
CA GLY A 163 0.02 2.16 9.16
C GLY A 163 -0.44 3.34 8.29
N CYS A 164 -1.30 3.12 7.28
CA CYS A 164 -1.87 4.18 6.44
C CYS A 164 -2.95 5.03 7.14
N SER A 165 -3.21 4.83 8.43
CA SER A 165 -4.14 5.67 9.20
C SER A 165 -3.42 6.84 9.86
N GLU A 166 -4.07 8.00 9.91
CA GLU A 166 -3.63 9.10 10.78
C GLU A 166 -3.56 8.60 12.23
N HIS A 167 -2.35 8.54 12.81
CA HIS A 167 -2.18 8.49 14.25
C HIS A 167 -2.63 9.84 14.84
N LYS A 168 -3.94 10.09 14.93
CA LYS A 168 -4.44 11.08 15.88
C LYS A 168 -4.23 10.49 17.26
N ASN A 169 -3.14 10.90 17.88
CA ASN A 169 -2.95 10.80 19.32
C ASN A 169 -4.26 11.22 20.01
N LEU A 170 -4.69 10.44 20.99
CA LEU A 170 -5.89 10.69 21.76
C LEU A 170 -5.84 12.10 22.38
N LYS A 171 -6.63 13.02 21.83
CA LYS A 171 -7.48 14.01 22.50
C LYS A 171 -8.05 14.97 21.46
N ASP A 172 -9.38 15.04 21.42
CA ASP A 172 -10.20 16.05 20.76
C ASP A 172 -10.08 16.22 19.23
N THR A 173 -10.98 15.54 18.52
CA THR A 173 -11.95 16.19 17.60
C THR A 173 -12.89 15.14 16.99
N PRO A 174 -14.21 15.35 17.00
CA PRO A 174 -15.15 14.49 16.27
C PRO A 174 -15.08 14.82 14.77
N ARG A 175 -15.21 13.79 13.93
CA ARG A 175 -15.23 13.84 12.45
C ARG A 175 -13.87 13.97 11.78
N SER A 176 -13.11 12.89 11.76
CA SER A 176 -12.36 12.52 10.56
C SER A 176 -12.66 11.05 10.27
N THR A 177 -13.56 10.80 9.33
CA THR A 177 -13.96 9.48 8.81
C THR A 177 -13.05 9.02 7.67
N GLY A 178 -12.00 9.78 7.32
CA GLY A 178 -11.27 9.62 6.06
C GLY A 178 -10.71 8.22 5.81
N CYS A 179 -10.30 7.48 6.85
CA CYS A 179 -9.80 6.10 6.69
C CYS A 179 -10.93 5.04 6.68
N LEU A 180 -12.07 5.33 7.33
CA LEU A 180 -13.28 4.50 7.24
C LEU A 180 -13.92 4.65 5.87
N ASP A 181 -14.03 5.87 5.34
CA ASP A 181 -14.41 6.12 3.95
C ASP A 181 -13.39 5.50 3.00
N PHE A 182 -12.07 5.60 3.27
CA PHE A 182 -11.06 4.96 2.44
C PHE A 182 -11.25 3.45 2.32
N ILE A 183 -11.47 2.73 3.43
CA ILE A 183 -11.55 1.27 3.43
C ILE A 183 -12.96 0.78 3.09
N LEU A 184 -14.03 1.43 3.56
CA LEU A 184 -15.39 1.13 3.11
C LEU A 184 -15.56 1.47 1.63
N HIS A 185 -15.08 2.62 1.13
CA HIS A 185 -15.09 2.92 -0.32
C HIS A 185 -14.13 2.02 -1.09
N CYS A 186 -13.02 1.57 -0.49
CA CYS A 186 -12.17 0.54 -1.09
C CYS A 186 -12.96 -0.75 -1.30
N ILE A 187 -13.66 -1.20 -0.27
CA ILE A 187 -14.32 -2.50 -0.24
C ILE A 187 -15.71 -2.45 -0.94
N GLU A 188 -16.47 -1.35 -0.84
CA GLU A 188 -17.72 -1.03 -1.55
C GLU A 188 -17.52 -0.87 -3.07
N ASN A 189 -16.42 -0.26 -3.54
CA ASN A 189 -16.11 -0.22 -4.97
C ASN A 189 -15.38 -1.48 -5.48
N LEU A 190 -14.72 -2.25 -4.60
CA LEU A 190 -14.37 -3.65 -4.91
C LEU A 190 -15.63 -4.44 -5.33
N LEU A 191 -16.82 -4.04 -4.85
CA LEU A 191 -18.11 -4.72 -5.07
C LEU A 191 -19.01 -4.15 -6.15
N ILE A 192 -19.00 -2.83 -6.39
CA ILE A 192 -19.91 -2.23 -7.39
C ILE A 192 -19.73 -2.90 -8.77
N ASN A 193 -18.54 -3.40 -9.08
CA ASN A 193 -18.25 -4.15 -10.32
C ASN A 193 -18.54 -5.66 -10.25
N ILE A 194 -18.74 -6.23 -9.07
CA ILE A 194 -19.20 -7.62 -8.90
C ILE A 194 -20.73 -7.68 -8.95
N CYS A 195 -21.42 -6.66 -8.43
CA CYS A 195 -22.88 -6.54 -8.51
C CYS A 195 -23.39 -6.24 -9.93
N GLN A 196 -22.59 -5.63 -10.82
CA GLN A 196 -22.96 -5.47 -12.23
C GLN A 196 -22.96 -6.78 -13.03
N LEU A 197 -22.42 -7.89 -12.50
CA LEU A 197 -22.49 -9.21 -13.13
C LEU A 197 -23.75 -10.01 -12.76
N SER A 198 -24.54 -9.56 -11.77
CA SER A 198 -25.72 -10.30 -11.31
C SER A 198 -27.06 -9.71 -11.76
N LEU A 199 -27.11 -8.54 -12.42
CA LEU A 199 -28.36 -7.85 -12.72
C LEU A 199 -28.55 -7.28 -14.14
N THR A 200 -27.73 -7.64 -15.12
CA THR A 200 -28.03 -7.31 -16.53
C THR A 200 -27.98 -8.53 -17.43
N SER A 201 -29.17 -9.01 -17.83
CA SER A 201 -29.31 -9.63 -19.13
C SER A 201 -28.89 -8.60 -20.20
N GLN A 202 -27.90 -8.97 -21.00
CA GLN A 202 -27.36 -8.26 -22.17
C GLN A 202 -26.36 -7.10 -21.95
N ALA A 203 -25.22 -7.25 -22.66
CA ALA A 203 -24.24 -6.27 -23.14
C ALA A 203 -22.98 -5.96 -22.28
N HIS A 204 -21.98 -6.85 -22.41
CA HIS A 204 -20.53 -6.57 -22.58
C HIS A 204 -19.96 -5.24 -22.00
N ILE A 205 -19.47 -5.27 -20.76
CA ILE A 205 -18.12 -4.76 -20.39
C ILE A 205 -17.58 -5.66 -19.27
N SER A 206 -16.65 -6.55 -19.60
CA SER A 206 -15.95 -7.38 -18.62
C SER A 206 -14.94 -6.53 -17.84
N GLN A 207 -15.34 -6.01 -16.67
CA GLN A 207 -14.41 -5.41 -15.71
C GLN A 207 -13.95 -6.49 -14.73
N LYS A 208 -12.64 -6.74 -14.73
CA LYS A 208 -11.99 -7.91 -14.11
C LYS A 208 -11.11 -7.39 -12.98
N PHE A 209 -11.37 -7.84 -11.75
CA PHE A 209 -10.53 -7.55 -10.58
C PHE A 209 -9.19 -8.30 -10.69
N PRO A 210 -8.09 -7.86 -10.03
CA PRO A 210 -6.89 -8.68 -9.93
C PRO A 210 -7.15 -9.97 -9.15
N VAL A 211 -7.53 -11.01 -9.88
CA VAL A 211 -7.81 -12.39 -9.38
C VAL A 211 -6.59 -12.99 -8.65
N ASN A 212 -5.42 -12.37 -8.78
CA ASN A 212 -4.13 -12.87 -8.32
C ASN A 212 -3.61 -12.25 -7.02
N LEU A 213 -4.39 -11.43 -6.30
CA LEU A 213 -3.93 -10.87 -5.02
C LEU A 213 -3.74 -11.99 -3.98
N THR A 214 -2.49 -12.26 -3.61
CA THR A 214 -2.12 -13.33 -2.68
C THR A 214 -1.82 -12.84 -1.26
N ARG A 215 -1.40 -11.58 -1.11
CA ARG A 215 -1.01 -11.01 0.19
C ARG A 215 -1.55 -9.59 0.35
N LEU A 216 -2.26 -9.39 1.45
CA LEU A 216 -2.84 -8.10 1.83
C LEU A 216 -2.47 -7.77 3.28
N LEU A 217 -1.70 -6.69 3.46
CA LEU A 217 -1.25 -6.22 4.77
C LEU A 217 -1.95 -4.91 5.13
N LEU A 218 -2.64 -4.91 6.28
CA LEU A 218 -3.51 -3.86 6.79
C LEU A 218 -3.24 -3.57 8.27
N ARG A 219 -2.02 -3.85 8.75
CA ARG A 219 -1.65 -3.67 10.16
C ARG A 219 -1.74 -2.21 10.58
N GLU A 220 -2.02 -1.97 11.86
CA GLU A 220 -2.07 -0.60 12.42
C GLU A 220 -2.98 0.35 11.60
N THR A 221 -4.07 -0.16 11.02
CA THR A 221 -5.06 0.66 10.30
C THR A 221 -6.27 0.97 11.18
N ALA A 222 -7.07 1.97 10.79
CA ALA A 222 -8.24 2.42 11.55
C ALA A 222 -9.54 1.66 11.19
N ILE A 223 -9.42 0.43 10.66
CA ILE A 223 -10.57 -0.40 10.25
C ILE A 223 -11.46 -0.68 11.46
N GLU A 224 -12.76 -0.41 11.34
CA GLU A 224 -13.77 -0.82 12.31
C GLU A 224 -14.54 -2.05 11.87
N GLU A 225 -14.83 -2.15 10.57
CA GLU A 225 -15.54 -3.26 9.95
C GLU A 225 -14.89 -3.54 8.59
N VAL A 226 -14.76 -4.82 8.24
CA VAL A 226 -14.31 -5.25 6.92
C VAL A 226 -15.55 -5.55 6.09
N ASP A 227 -15.69 -4.94 4.91
CA ASP A 227 -16.86 -5.19 4.09
C ASP A 227 -16.82 -6.60 3.47
N PRO A 228 -18.00 -7.23 3.25
CA PRO A 228 -18.12 -8.59 2.75
C PRO A 228 -17.38 -8.90 1.43
N SER A 229 -16.97 -7.90 0.67
CA SER A 229 -16.24 -8.11 -0.59
C SER A 229 -14.92 -8.83 -0.47
N ILE A 230 -14.31 -8.80 0.73
CA ILE A 230 -13.09 -9.54 1.00
C ILE A 230 -13.22 -11.01 0.55
N GLY A 231 -14.41 -11.60 0.67
CA GLY A 231 -14.69 -12.98 0.26
C GLY A 231 -14.52 -13.27 -1.24
N TYR A 232 -14.42 -12.25 -2.11
CA TYR A 232 -14.14 -12.43 -3.53
C TYR A 232 -12.65 -12.64 -3.83
N LEU A 233 -11.75 -12.36 -2.88
CA LEU A 233 -10.31 -12.56 -3.00
C LEU A 233 -9.94 -14.03 -2.81
N SER A 234 -10.52 -14.93 -3.61
CA SER A 234 -10.36 -16.38 -3.45
C SER A 234 -8.89 -16.88 -3.54
N GLY A 235 -8.01 -16.12 -4.18
CA GLY A 235 -6.56 -16.37 -4.26
C GLY A 235 -5.73 -15.80 -3.11
N LEU A 236 -6.35 -15.11 -2.14
CA LEU A 236 -5.65 -14.53 -1.00
C LEU A 236 -5.13 -15.64 -0.08
N VAL A 237 -3.83 -15.64 0.17
CA VAL A 237 -3.10 -16.61 1.01
C VAL A 237 -2.81 -16.02 2.39
N GLU A 238 -2.49 -14.74 2.45
CA GLU A 238 -2.12 -14.04 3.68
C GLU A 238 -2.93 -12.75 3.85
N LEU A 239 -3.61 -12.65 4.99
CA LEU A 239 -4.30 -11.44 5.44
C LEU A 239 -3.80 -11.06 6.84
N ASP A 240 -3.09 -9.92 6.93
CA ASP A 240 -2.60 -9.38 8.20
C ASP A 240 -3.35 -8.10 8.56
N MET A 241 -4.16 -8.16 9.62
CA MET A 241 -4.87 -7.02 10.23
C MET A 241 -4.43 -6.82 11.69
N SER A 242 -3.17 -7.14 12.02
CA SER A 242 -2.64 -6.97 13.37
C SER A 242 -2.66 -5.49 13.79
N TYR A 243 -2.90 -5.23 15.08
CA TYR A 243 -2.97 -3.90 15.69
C TYR A 243 -4.12 -3.02 15.16
N CYS A 244 -5.12 -3.60 14.49
CA CYS A 244 -6.37 -2.92 14.15
C CYS A 244 -7.26 -2.81 15.40
N THR A 245 -6.86 -1.96 16.34
CA THR A 245 -7.50 -1.78 17.67
C THR A 245 -8.95 -1.29 17.61
N ARG A 246 -9.44 -0.87 16.43
CA ARG A 246 -10.83 -0.44 16.22
C ARG A 246 -11.72 -1.53 15.62
N LEU A 247 -11.15 -2.61 15.10
CA LEU A 247 -11.87 -3.66 14.40
C LEU A 247 -12.84 -4.37 15.35
N LYS A 248 -14.14 -4.32 15.04
CA LYS A 248 -15.21 -4.89 15.88
C LYS A 248 -15.63 -6.28 15.42
N SER A 249 -15.65 -6.49 14.10
CA SER A 249 -16.08 -7.76 13.51
C SER A 249 -15.52 -7.97 12.10
N LEU A 250 -15.51 -9.23 11.68
CA LEU A 250 -15.23 -9.65 10.31
C LEU A 250 -16.54 -10.09 9.63
N PRO A 251 -16.66 -9.93 8.30
CA PRO A 251 -17.84 -10.34 7.56
C PRO A 251 -17.89 -11.86 7.43
N THR A 252 -19.09 -12.42 7.33
CA THR A 252 -19.28 -13.87 7.16
C THR A 252 -18.65 -14.41 5.88
N SER A 253 -18.51 -13.57 4.86
CA SER A 253 -17.88 -13.90 3.58
C SER A 253 -16.39 -14.21 3.67
N ILE A 254 -15.72 -13.98 4.81
CA ILE A 254 -14.32 -14.39 5.00
C ILE A 254 -14.13 -15.90 4.84
N CYS A 255 -15.18 -16.71 5.06
CA CYS A 255 -15.16 -18.14 4.80
C CYS A 255 -14.98 -18.50 3.31
N ASN A 256 -15.24 -17.55 2.39
CA ASN A 256 -15.07 -17.74 0.95
C ASN A 256 -13.62 -17.62 0.48
N LEU A 257 -12.70 -17.23 1.36
CA LEU A 257 -11.27 -17.13 1.07
C LEU A 257 -10.61 -18.53 1.01
N LYS A 258 -10.88 -19.26 -0.08
CA LYS A 258 -10.51 -20.68 -0.23
C LYS A 258 -9.01 -20.97 -0.16
N SER A 259 -8.16 -19.97 -0.44
CA SER A 259 -6.69 -20.12 -0.41
C SER A 259 -6.05 -19.53 0.85
N LEU A 260 -6.84 -19.00 1.80
CA LEU A 260 -6.29 -18.28 2.95
C LEU A 260 -5.67 -19.26 3.94
N GLU A 261 -4.34 -19.22 4.03
CA GLU A 261 -3.56 -20.06 4.93
C GLU A 261 -3.19 -19.31 6.22
N MET A 262 -3.04 -17.98 6.15
CA MET A 262 -2.61 -17.15 7.27
C MET A 262 -3.56 -15.98 7.51
N LEU A 263 -4.11 -15.91 8.72
CA LEU A 263 -4.91 -14.79 9.22
C LEU A 263 -4.33 -14.26 10.53
N SER A 264 -3.86 -13.01 10.54
CA SER A 264 -3.40 -12.35 11.76
C SER A 264 -4.34 -11.23 12.16
N LEU A 265 -4.83 -11.29 13.39
CA LEU A 265 -5.68 -10.33 14.09
C LEU A 265 -5.06 -9.94 15.45
N HIS A 266 -3.76 -10.17 15.62
CA HIS A 266 -3.03 -9.86 16.84
C HIS A 266 -3.32 -8.43 17.32
N SER A 267 -3.57 -8.22 18.61
CA SER A 267 -3.88 -6.90 19.20
C SER A 267 -5.11 -6.19 18.61
N CYS A 268 -6.11 -6.92 18.11
CA CYS A 268 -7.44 -6.39 17.76
C CYS A 268 -8.35 -6.31 18.99
N SER A 269 -8.07 -5.34 19.88
CA SER A 269 -8.68 -5.27 21.21
C SER A 269 -10.20 -5.08 21.25
N LYS A 270 -10.84 -4.58 20.19
CA LYS A 270 -12.31 -4.42 20.07
C LYS A 270 -13.03 -5.56 19.35
N LEU A 271 -12.30 -6.58 18.87
CA LEU A 271 -12.90 -7.67 18.13
C LEU A 271 -13.72 -8.55 19.08
N GLU A 272 -15.05 -8.58 18.91
CA GLU A 272 -15.93 -9.28 19.86
C GLU A 272 -16.22 -10.73 19.46
N LYS A 273 -16.26 -11.01 18.16
CA LYS A 273 -16.67 -12.30 17.58
C LYS A 273 -15.94 -12.60 16.28
N LEU A 274 -15.77 -13.89 16.01
CA LEU A 274 -15.31 -14.39 14.72
C LEU A 274 -16.48 -15.00 13.93
N PRO A 275 -16.60 -14.71 12.62
CA PRO A 275 -17.49 -15.45 11.71
C PRO A 275 -16.94 -16.87 11.45
N PRO A 276 -17.66 -17.71 10.69
CA PRO A 276 -17.10 -18.92 10.12
C PRO A 276 -15.81 -18.62 9.35
N LEU A 277 -14.77 -19.39 9.62
CA LEU A 277 -13.44 -19.20 9.03
C LEU A 277 -13.23 -20.12 7.83
N PRO A 278 -12.35 -19.75 6.89
CA PRO A 278 -12.08 -20.57 5.71
C PRO A 278 -11.44 -21.91 6.10
N SER A 279 -11.80 -22.98 5.40
CA SER A 279 -11.34 -24.34 5.72
C SER A 279 -9.85 -24.57 5.50
N ALA A 280 -9.21 -23.80 4.60
CA ALA A 280 -7.79 -23.89 4.26
C ALA A 280 -6.87 -23.20 5.30
N LEU A 281 -7.43 -22.59 6.34
CA LEU A 281 -6.67 -21.81 7.30
C LEU A 281 -5.73 -22.70 8.12
N LEU A 282 -4.43 -22.40 8.08
CA LEU A 282 -3.37 -23.15 8.75
C LEU A 282 -2.87 -22.42 10.01
N HIS A 283 -2.76 -21.09 9.91
CA HIS A 283 -2.21 -20.22 10.93
C HIS A 283 -3.18 -19.09 11.29
N MET A 284 -3.48 -18.99 12.59
CA MET A 284 -4.31 -17.93 13.14
C MET A 284 -3.62 -17.27 14.35
N ASN A 285 -3.51 -15.95 14.33
CA ASN A 285 -3.01 -15.17 15.46
C ASN A 285 -4.08 -14.21 15.98
N LEU A 286 -4.57 -14.47 17.20
CA LEU A 286 -5.53 -13.70 17.97
C LEU A 286 -4.94 -13.16 19.28
N CYS A 287 -3.63 -13.27 19.49
CA CYS A 287 -3.01 -12.86 20.73
C CYS A 287 -3.29 -11.37 21.02
N HIS A 288 -3.71 -11.06 22.26
CA HIS A 288 -4.19 -9.74 22.70
C HIS A 288 -5.52 -9.25 22.09
N CYS A 289 -6.42 -10.16 21.71
CA CYS A 289 -7.83 -9.86 21.40
C CYS A 289 -8.71 -9.88 22.67
N GLU A 290 -8.56 -8.88 23.53
CA GLU A 290 -9.15 -8.87 24.88
C GLU A 290 -10.70 -8.91 24.91
N SER A 291 -11.38 -8.38 23.89
CA SER A 291 -12.85 -8.35 23.83
C SER A 291 -13.48 -9.62 23.24
N LEU A 292 -12.68 -10.60 22.81
CA LEU A 292 -13.18 -11.78 22.11
C LEU A 292 -13.88 -12.72 23.10
N LYS A 293 -15.22 -12.80 23.00
CA LYS A 293 -16.06 -13.49 24.02
C LYS A 293 -16.08 -15.01 23.88
N SER A 294 -15.84 -15.53 22.68
CA SER A 294 -15.76 -16.97 22.40
C SER A 294 -15.10 -17.24 21.06
N LEU A 295 -14.30 -18.29 20.98
CA LEU A 295 -13.86 -18.87 19.70
C LEU A 295 -14.97 -19.81 19.21
N SER A 296 -15.50 -19.54 18.03
CA SER A 296 -16.29 -20.53 17.28
C SER A 296 -15.41 -21.73 16.92
N GLU A 297 -16.03 -22.83 16.47
CA GLU A 297 -15.30 -24.00 15.98
C GLU A 297 -14.25 -23.57 14.93
N LEU A 298 -12.98 -23.80 15.26
CA LEU A 298 -11.87 -23.51 14.36
C LEU A 298 -11.86 -24.50 13.19
N PRO A 299 -11.39 -24.09 12.00
CA PRO A 299 -11.19 -25.00 10.89
C PRO A 299 -10.31 -26.20 11.29
N SER A 300 -10.64 -27.40 10.81
CA SER A 300 -9.93 -28.63 11.17
C SER A 300 -8.45 -28.65 10.81
N LEU A 301 -8.03 -27.80 9.86
CA LEU A 301 -6.64 -27.65 9.42
C LEU A 301 -5.85 -26.59 10.21
N CYS A 302 -6.49 -25.86 11.12
CA CYS A 302 -5.81 -24.85 11.93
C CYS A 302 -4.97 -25.54 13.02
N PHE A 303 -3.67 -25.66 12.80
CA PHE A 303 -2.75 -26.33 13.73
C PHE A 303 -1.90 -25.35 14.55
N SER A 304 -1.97 -24.04 14.26
CA SER A 304 -1.25 -23.00 15.01
C SER A 304 -2.21 -21.87 15.38
N LEU A 305 -2.55 -21.80 16.67
CA LEU A 305 -3.35 -20.75 17.28
C LEU A 305 -2.52 -20.05 18.38
N CYS A 306 -2.28 -18.75 18.21
CA CYS A 306 -1.88 -17.85 19.30
C CYS A 306 -3.16 -17.13 19.73
N ALA A 307 -3.71 -17.38 20.91
CA ALA A 307 -4.93 -16.72 21.42
C ALA A 307 -4.72 -16.26 22.86
#